data_AF-A0A0Q9M2Q8-F1
#
_entry.id   AF-A0A0Q9M2Q8-F1
#
_cell.length_a   1.000
_cell.length_b   1.000
_cell.length_c   1.000
_cell.angle_alpha   90.00
_cell.angle_beta   90.00
_cell.angle_gamma   90.00
#
_symmetry.space_group_name_H-M   'P 1'
#
loop_
_entity.id
_entity.type
_entity.pdbx_description
1 polymer ?
#
loop_
_entity_poly.entity_id
_entity_poly.type
_entity_poly.pdbx_seq_one_letter_code
_entity_poly.pdbx_strand_id
1 'polypeptide(L)'
;MKVIIGAGGTNYDGWLSTQKDELNLLSLESWNTLFKPGSINALLAEHVWEHLTYEEGIVAANHCYEFLKPGGYIRCAVPDKNFHNERYQQIVQVGGPGPADHPAATHKIVYDAKTFVEVFEKAGFEVSLLEYCDEKGDFHYIYWNEVDGKIGRSFRFDTRNSIEGLGMVSIIVDAKKPLIIKNKI
;
A
#
# COMPACT_ATOMS: atom_id res chain seq x y z
N MET A 1 -13.39 -12.82 -1.77
CA MET A 1 -12.24 -12.76 -2.68
C MET A 1 -11.17 -11.84 -2.12
N LYS A 2 -9.91 -12.11 -2.42
CA LYS A 2 -8.77 -11.24 -2.11
C LYS A 2 -8.10 -10.82 -3.42
N VAL A 3 -7.62 -9.58 -3.52
CA VAL A 3 -7.12 -9.02 -4.78
C VAL A 3 -5.78 -8.32 -4.53
N ILE A 4 -4.80 -8.57 -5.39
CA ILE A 4 -3.52 -7.84 -5.41
C ILE A 4 -3.59 -6.81 -6.52
N ILE A 5 -3.44 -5.54 -6.16
CA ILE A 5 -3.41 -4.41 -7.08
C ILE A 5 -1.98 -4.20 -7.56
N GLY A 6 -1.78 -4.07 -8.86
CA GLY A 6 -0.46 -3.78 -9.43
C GLY A 6 0.54 -4.89 -9.14
N ALA A 7 0.11 -6.14 -9.30
CA ALA A 7 0.84 -7.30 -8.80
C ALA A 7 2.24 -7.46 -9.39
N GLY A 8 2.50 -6.95 -10.60
CA GLY A 8 3.76 -7.19 -11.31
C GLY A 8 3.96 -8.70 -11.46
N GLY A 9 5.09 -9.22 -10.96
CA GLY A 9 5.38 -10.66 -10.90
C GLY A 9 4.80 -11.41 -9.70
N THR A 10 4.09 -10.72 -8.80
CA THR A 10 3.60 -11.29 -7.53
C THR A 10 2.34 -12.13 -7.76
N ASN A 11 2.36 -13.35 -7.21
CA ASN A 11 1.21 -14.24 -7.21
C ASN A 11 1.17 -15.02 -5.90
N TYR A 12 0.01 -15.02 -5.24
CA TYR A 12 -0.22 -15.72 -3.98
C TYR A 12 -1.48 -16.57 -4.07
N ASP A 13 -1.44 -17.76 -3.48
CA ASP A 13 -2.58 -18.66 -3.49
C ASP A 13 -3.81 -18.02 -2.81
N GLY A 14 -4.97 -18.16 -3.45
CA GLY A 14 -6.22 -17.52 -3.02
C GLY A 14 -6.32 -16.00 -3.24
N TRP A 15 -5.35 -15.38 -3.92
CA TRP A 15 -5.39 -13.98 -4.32
C TRP A 15 -5.52 -13.83 -5.84
N LEU A 16 -6.41 -12.94 -6.28
CA LEU A 16 -6.50 -12.53 -7.67
C LEU A 16 -5.48 -11.41 -7.93
N SER A 17 -4.42 -11.71 -8.69
CA SER A 17 -3.49 -10.69 -9.15
C SER A 17 -4.09 -9.85 -10.27
N THR A 18 -4.03 -8.52 -10.16
CA THR A 18 -4.39 -7.59 -11.24
C THR A 18 -3.22 -6.71 -11.64
N GLN A 19 -3.20 -6.33 -12.90
CA GLN A 19 -2.23 -5.39 -13.46
C GLN A 19 -2.86 -4.00 -13.68
N LYS A 20 -2.02 -3.00 -13.94
CA LYS A 20 -2.46 -1.60 -14.13
C LYS A 20 -3.42 -1.43 -15.31
N ASP A 21 -3.23 -2.19 -16.38
CA ASP A 21 -4.05 -2.21 -17.58
C ASP A 21 -5.38 -2.96 -17.39
N GLU A 22 -5.46 -3.83 -16.39
CA GLU A 22 -6.68 -4.56 -16.03
C GLU A 22 -7.53 -3.77 -15.02
N LEU A 23 -6.89 -3.19 -14.00
CA LEU A 23 -7.54 -2.41 -12.94
C LEU A 23 -6.92 -1.01 -12.83
N ASN A 24 -7.59 -0.02 -13.41
CA ASN A 24 -7.25 1.38 -13.25
C ASN A 24 -7.88 1.93 -11.96
N LEU A 25 -7.04 2.18 -10.96
CA LEU A 25 -7.48 2.67 -9.64
C LEU A 25 -8.23 3.99 -9.65
N LEU A 26 -8.05 4.82 -10.68
CA LEU A 26 -8.71 6.12 -10.81
C LEU A 26 -10.00 6.06 -11.63
N SER A 27 -10.34 4.90 -12.21
CA SER A 27 -11.54 4.71 -13.02
C SER A 27 -12.56 3.83 -12.32
N LEU A 28 -13.66 4.44 -11.87
CA LEU A 28 -14.79 3.71 -11.28
C LEU A 28 -15.39 2.68 -12.25
N GLU A 29 -15.35 2.94 -13.56
CA GLU A 29 -15.80 2.00 -14.59
C GLU A 29 -14.93 0.73 -14.64
N SER A 30 -13.61 0.89 -14.51
CA SER A 30 -12.68 -0.25 -14.44
C SER A 30 -12.98 -1.12 -13.22
N TRP A 31 -13.23 -0.52 -12.05
CA TRP A 31 -13.66 -1.25 -10.86
C TRP A 31 -14.98 -2.00 -11.06
N ASN A 32 -16.00 -1.35 -11.62
CA ASN A 32 -17.31 -1.96 -11.86
C ASN A 32 -17.29 -3.08 -12.91
N THR A 33 -16.32 -3.06 -13.81
CA THR A 33 -16.12 -4.14 -14.81
C THR A 33 -15.66 -5.43 -14.15
N LEU A 34 -14.81 -5.33 -13.13
CA LEU A 34 -14.19 -6.50 -12.48
C LEU A 34 -14.92 -6.94 -11.21
N PHE A 35 -15.50 -6.00 -10.46
CA PHE A 35 -16.01 -6.24 -9.12
C PHE A 35 -17.37 -5.58 -8.90
N LYS A 36 -18.13 -6.13 -7.94
CA LYS A 36 -19.32 -5.47 -7.41
C LYS A 36 -18.92 -4.62 -6.19
N PRO A 37 -19.51 -3.44 -5.97
CA PRO A 37 -19.31 -2.71 -4.72
C PRO A 37 -19.56 -3.59 -3.50
N GLY A 38 -18.73 -3.45 -2.46
CA GLY A 38 -18.81 -4.27 -1.26
C GLY A 38 -18.64 -5.78 -1.47
N SER A 39 -17.87 -6.23 -2.47
CA SER A 39 -17.68 -7.67 -2.76
C SER A 39 -16.29 -8.20 -2.41
N ILE A 40 -15.31 -7.33 -2.18
CA ILE A 40 -13.92 -7.70 -1.91
C ILE A 40 -13.70 -7.86 -0.39
N ASN A 41 -12.97 -8.89 0.01
CA ASN A 41 -12.64 -9.13 1.42
C ASN A 41 -11.33 -8.45 1.83
N ALA A 42 -10.31 -8.52 0.97
CA ALA A 42 -8.99 -7.95 1.23
C ALA A 42 -8.35 -7.46 -0.07
N LEU A 43 -7.62 -6.36 0.03
CA LEU A 43 -6.78 -5.80 -1.01
C LEU A 43 -5.32 -5.81 -0.54
N LEU A 44 -4.40 -5.99 -1.48
CA LEU A 44 -2.97 -5.89 -1.25
C LEU A 44 -2.36 -5.00 -2.33
N ALA A 45 -1.50 -4.06 -1.94
CA ALA A 45 -0.75 -3.24 -2.87
C ALA A 45 0.67 -3.03 -2.33
N GLU A 46 1.67 -3.22 -3.19
CA GLU A 46 3.07 -2.97 -2.88
C GLU A 46 3.64 -2.20 -4.06
N HIS A 47 4.25 -1.04 -3.79
CA HIS A 47 4.80 -0.16 -4.83
C HIS A 47 3.79 0.34 -5.88
N VAL A 48 2.63 0.81 -5.40
CA VAL A 48 1.57 1.35 -6.27
C VAL A 48 1.26 2.81 -5.96
N TRP A 49 1.13 3.17 -4.68
CA TRP A 49 0.62 4.49 -4.29
C TRP A 49 1.61 5.63 -4.55
N GLU A 50 2.90 5.36 -4.61
CA GLU A 50 3.93 6.35 -4.95
C GLU A 50 3.87 6.81 -6.41
N HIS A 51 3.20 6.04 -7.27
CA HIS A 51 2.94 6.38 -8.68
C HIS A 51 1.71 7.27 -8.87
N LEU A 52 0.97 7.54 -7.79
CA LEU A 52 -0.19 8.43 -7.75
C LEU A 52 0.22 9.75 -7.10
N THR A 53 -0.38 10.86 -7.51
CA THR A 53 -0.31 12.08 -6.68
C THR A 53 -1.04 11.83 -5.35
N TYR A 54 -0.86 12.70 -4.37
CA TYR A 54 -1.55 12.59 -3.09
C TYR A 54 -3.08 12.53 -3.26
N GLU A 55 -3.63 13.38 -4.13
CA GLU A 55 -5.05 13.48 -4.45
C GLU A 55 -5.55 12.24 -5.22
N GLU A 56 -4.77 11.77 -6.20
CA GLU A 56 -5.05 10.51 -6.91
C GLU A 56 -5.03 9.33 -5.92
N GLY A 57 -4.12 9.32 -4.95
CA GLY A 57 -4.04 8.32 -3.89
C GLY A 57 -5.30 8.29 -3.03
N ILE A 58 -5.88 9.45 -2.72
CA ILE A 58 -7.17 9.55 -2.00
C ILE A 58 -8.31 9.03 -2.87
N VAL A 59 -8.35 9.35 -4.16
CA VAL A 59 -9.35 8.81 -5.10
C VAL A 59 -9.27 7.28 -5.16
N ALA A 60 -8.06 6.73 -5.32
CA ALA A 60 -7.83 5.29 -5.31
C ALA A 60 -8.27 4.64 -3.99
N ALA A 61 -7.98 5.27 -2.85
CA ALA A 61 -8.43 4.80 -1.54
C ALA A 61 -9.96 4.81 -1.42
N ASN A 62 -10.65 5.83 -1.93
CA ASN A 62 -12.11 5.87 -1.96
C ASN A 62 -12.71 4.71 -2.76
N HIS A 63 -12.16 4.39 -3.93
CA HIS A 63 -12.62 3.22 -4.68
C HIS A 63 -12.33 1.91 -3.92
N CYS A 64 -11.15 1.76 -3.31
CA CYS A 64 -10.87 0.61 -2.45
C CYS A 64 -11.93 0.48 -1.34
N TYR A 65 -12.29 1.60 -0.70
CA TYR A 65 -13.31 1.64 0.34
C TYR A 65 -14.68 1.20 -0.18
N GLU A 66 -15.11 1.70 -1.34
CA GLU A 66 -16.39 1.35 -1.97
C GLU A 66 -16.51 -0.15 -2.26
N PHE A 67 -15.45 -0.76 -2.82
CA PHE A 67 -15.48 -2.15 -3.27
C PHE A 67 -15.17 -3.17 -2.17
N LEU A 68 -14.57 -2.74 -1.06
CA LEU A 68 -14.43 -3.57 0.14
C LEU A 68 -15.75 -3.79 0.87
N LYS A 69 -15.97 -5.03 1.32
CA LYS A 69 -17.03 -5.38 2.29
C LYS A 69 -16.83 -4.61 3.60
N PRO A 70 -17.90 -4.33 4.36
CA PRO A 70 -17.75 -3.94 5.77
C PRO A 70 -16.87 -4.94 6.52
N GLY A 71 -15.87 -4.46 7.26
CA GLY A 71 -14.85 -5.30 7.91
C GLY A 71 -13.72 -5.79 7.00
N GLY A 72 -13.75 -5.46 5.70
CA GLY A 72 -12.65 -5.71 4.78
C GLY A 72 -11.49 -4.72 4.97
N TYR A 73 -10.35 -4.99 4.35
CA TYR A 73 -9.15 -4.17 4.51
C TYR A 73 -8.31 -4.07 3.23
N ILE A 74 -7.42 -3.09 3.20
CA ILE A 74 -6.28 -3.04 2.30
C ILE A 74 -4.99 -3.04 3.13
N ARG A 75 -4.04 -3.92 2.76
CA ARG A 75 -2.64 -3.78 3.19
C ARG A 75 -1.87 -3.09 2.08
N CYS A 76 -1.23 -1.97 2.39
CA CYS A 76 -0.52 -1.17 1.40
C CYS A 76 0.90 -0.87 1.87
N ALA A 77 1.87 -0.99 0.96
CA ALA A 77 3.27 -0.69 1.21
C ALA A 77 3.86 0.26 0.16
N VAL A 78 4.57 1.29 0.64
CA VAL A 78 5.24 2.30 -0.19
C VAL A 78 6.65 2.59 0.35
N PRO A 79 7.57 3.16 -0.45
CA PRO A 79 8.83 3.69 0.04
C PRO A 79 8.65 4.73 1.16
N ASP A 80 9.62 4.79 2.07
CA ASP A 80 9.59 5.63 3.27
C ASP A 80 10.58 6.81 3.14
N LYS A 81 10.03 8.02 3.14
CA LYS A 81 10.80 9.26 3.09
C LYS A 81 11.71 9.46 4.31
N ASN A 82 11.34 8.92 5.46
CA ASN A 82 12.07 9.11 6.72
C ASN A 82 13.19 8.09 6.92
N PHE A 83 13.35 7.13 6.01
CA PHE A 83 14.49 6.23 6.09
C PHE A 83 15.78 6.95 5.69
N HIS A 84 16.59 7.33 6.68
CA HIS A 84 17.84 8.10 6.52
C HIS A 84 18.98 7.26 5.93
N ASN A 85 18.81 6.84 4.68
CA ASN A 85 19.80 6.11 3.91
C ASN A 85 19.95 6.75 2.52
N GLU A 86 21.10 7.35 2.24
CA GLU A 86 21.31 8.13 1.02
C GLU A 86 21.09 7.31 -0.26
N ARG A 87 21.61 6.06 -0.29
CA ARG A 87 21.46 5.18 -1.45
C ARG A 87 19.99 4.82 -1.67
N TYR A 88 19.26 4.55 -0.60
CA TYR A 88 17.82 4.31 -0.67
C TYR A 88 17.07 5.51 -1.23
N GLN A 89 17.31 6.71 -0.67
CA GLN A 89 16.60 7.93 -1.08
C GLN A 89 16.88 8.29 -2.55
N GLN A 90 18.11 8.06 -3.03
CA GLN A 90 18.44 8.23 -4.45
C GLN A 90 17.64 7.30 -5.38
N ILE A 91 17.32 6.09 -4.92
CA ILE A 91 16.57 5.10 -5.70
C ILE A 91 15.07 5.45 -5.74
N VAL A 92 14.50 5.86 -4.61
CA VAL A 92 13.03 6.00 -4.46
C VAL A 92 12.50 7.42 -4.69
N GLN A 93 13.38 8.41 -4.90
CA GLN A 93 12.97 9.79 -5.15
C GLN A 93 11.98 9.93 -6.32
N VAL A 94 11.25 11.05 -6.35
CA VAL A 94 10.39 11.44 -7.46
C VAL A 94 11.21 11.47 -8.76
N GLY A 95 10.74 10.77 -9.79
CA GLY A 95 11.49 10.60 -11.05
C GLY A 95 12.61 9.56 -11.03
N GLY A 96 12.83 8.87 -9.90
CA GLY A 96 13.78 7.75 -9.76
C GLY A 96 15.26 8.15 -9.86
N PRO A 97 16.17 7.17 -10.00
CA PRO A 97 17.62 7.40 -10.02
C PRO A 97 18.18 7.86 -11.38
N GLY A 98 17.32 8.26 -12.34
CA GLY A 98 17.72 8.77 -13.65
C GLY A 98 17.28 7.94 -14.86
N PRO A 99 17.51 6.61 -14.92
CA PRO A 99 17.09 5.80 -16.06
C PRO A 99 15.57 5.78 -16.23
N ALA A 100 15.10 6.01 -17.46
CA ALA A 100 13.67 6.11 -17.77
C ALA A 100 12.90 4.78 -17.65
N ASP A 101 13.61 3.66 -17.69
CA ASP A 101 13.09 2.30 -17.51
C ASP A 101 13.11 1.84 -16.05
N HIS A 102 13.66 2.64 -15.14
CA HIS A 102 13.67 2.31 -13.72
C HIS A 102 12.24 2.35 -13.16
N PRO A 103 11.82 1.40 -12.29
CA PRO A 103 10.47 1.41 -11.71
C PRO A 103 10.10 2.75 -11.08
N ALA A 104 11.04 3.32 -10.32
CA ALA A 104 10.85 4.62 -9.68
C ALA A 104 10.81 5.85 -10.61
N ALA A 105 11.09 5.70 -11.91
CA ALA A 105 11.07 6.80 -12.87
C ALA A 105 9.69 7.50 -12.96
N THR A 106 8.64 6.81 -12.54
CA THR A 106 7.26 7.31 -12.54
C THR A 106 6.73 7.61 -11.13
N HIS A 107 7.57 7.61 -10.10
CA HIS A 107 7.17 8.08 -8.78
C HIS A 107 6.76 9.54 -8.85
N LYS A 108 5.59 9.86 -8.30
CA LYS A 108 5.05 11.21 -8.17
C LYS A 108 5.20 11.76 -6.76
N ILE A 109 5.36 10.89 -5.76
CA ILE A 109 5.45 11.23 -4.34
C ILE A 109 6.29 10.20 -3.59
N VAL A 110 6.95 10.63 -2.51
CA VAL A 110 7.54 9.74 -1.50
C VAL A 110 6.89 10.11 -0.17
N TYR A 111 6.19 9.15 0.43
CA TYR A 111 5.40 9.39 1.63
C TYR A 111 6.25 9.34 2.89
N ASP A 112 5.85 10.11 3.90
CA ASP A 112 6.13 9.78 5.29
C ASP A 112 4.92 9.04 5.90
N ALA A 113 5.09 8.44 7.08
CA ALA A 113 4.03 7.66 7.72
C ALA A 113 2.73 8.45 7.92
N LYS A 114 2.84 9.74 8.27
CA LYS A 114 1.68 10.60 8.54
C LYS A 114 0.87 10.85 7.27
N THR A 115 1.52 11.33 6.21
CA THR A 115 0.85 11.62 4.94
C THR A 115 0.25 10.37 4.31
N PHE A 116 0.89 9.21 4.47
CA PHE A 116 0.34 7.96 3.95
C PHE A 116 -0.89 7.48 4.73
N VAL A 117 -0.89 7.59 6.06
CA VAL A 117 -2.07 7.29 6.89
C VAL A 117 -3.24 8.20 6.50
N GLU A 118 -2.99 9.50 6.35
CA GLU A 118 -4.03 10.48 5.99
C GLU A 118 -4.75 10.15 4.67
N VAL A 119 -4.05 9.56 3.68
CA VAL A 119 -4.67 9.14 2.41
C VAL A 119 -5.84 8.19 2.63
N PHE A 120 -5.66 7.19 3.49
CA PHE A 120 -6.69 6.20 3.77
C PHE A 120 -7.73 6.70 4.78
N GLU A 121 -7.33 7.47 5.79
CA GLU A 121 -8.27 8.07 6.74
C GLU A 121 -9.26 9.02 6.05
N LYS A 122 -8.80 9.80 5.05
CA LYS A 122 -9.67 10.66 4.23
C LYS A 122 -10.71 9.88 3.42
N ALA A 123 -10.47 8.61 3.12
CA ALA A 123 -11.43 7.72 2.48
C ALA A 123 -12.35 6.99 3.49
N GLY A 124 -12.17 7.22 4.79
CA GLY A 124 -13.00 6.67 5.86
C GLY A 124 -12.48 5.36 6.48
N PHE A 125 -11.25 4.96 6.19
CA PHE A 125 -10.63 3.80 6.83
C PHE A 125 -10.15 4.10 8.25
N GLU A 126 -10.15 3.07 9.09
CA GLU A 126 -9.34 3.03 10.32
C GLU A 126 -7.96 2.44 9.97
N VAL A 127 -6.88 3.18 10.23
CA VAL A 127 -5.55 2.82 9.74
C VAL A 127 -4.64 2.39 10.88
N SER A 128 -3.91 1.30 10.69
CA SER A 128 -2.84 0.85 11.59
C SER A 128 -1.51 0.86 10.84
N LEU A 129 -0.52 1.53 11.39
CA LEU A 129 0.87 1.43 10.93
C LEU A 129 1.47 0.11 11.41
N LEU A 130 2.17 -0.59 10.52
CA LEU A 130 2.81 -1.88 10.80
C LEU A 130 4.33 -1.79 10.75
N GLU A 131 4.87 -1.08 9.75
CA GLU A 131 6.30 -0.80 9.59
C GLU A 131 6.44 0.64 9.10
N TYR A 132 7.37 1.42 9.66
CA TYR A 132 7.68 2.79 9.22
C TYR A 132 8.90 3.36 9.94
N CYS A 133 9.55 4.36 9.34
CA CYS A 133 10.50 5.25 10.00
C CYS A 133 9.78 6.50 10.56
N ASP A 134 10.02 6.82 11.82
CA ASP A 134 9.53 8.08 12.39
C ASP A 134 10.36 9.29 11.90
N GLU A 135 10.01 10.50 12.34
CA GLU A 135 10.68 11.74 11.91
C GLU A 135 12.19 11.80 12.26
N LYS A 136 12.66 10.95 13.18
CA LYS A 136 14.09 10.83 13.52
C LYS A 136 14.81 9.79 12.66
N GLY A 137 14.04 9.00 11.89
CA GLY A 137 14.51 7.87 11.10
C GLY A 137 14.57 6.57 11.88
N ASP A 138 14.07 6.54 13.12
CA ASP A 138 14.00 5.30 13.90
C ASP A 138 12.93 4.40 13.29
N PHE A 139 13.28 3.15 13.01
CA PHE A 139 12.38 2.18 12.39
C PHE A 139 11.51 1.48 13.44
N HIS A 140 10.20 1.51 13.22
CA HIS A 140 9.18 0.89 14.05
C HIS A 140 8.63 -0.34 13.33
N TYR A 141 8.45 -1.43 14.08
CA TYR A 141 7.90 -2.68 13.58
C TYR A 141 6.84 -3.21 14.55
N ILE A 142 5.68 -3.56 14.02
CA ILE A 142 4.60 -4.28 14.70
C ILE A 142 4.39 -5.59 13.94
N TYR A 143 4.23 -6.69 14.68
CA TYR A 143 3.99 -7.98 14.05
C TYR A 143 2.70 -8.00 13.23
N TRP A 144 2.79 -8.58 12.04
CA TRP A 144 1.65 -8.83 11.14
C TRP A 144 1.77 -10.22 10.50
N ASN A 145 0.66 -10.84 10.14
CA ASN A 145 0.65 -12.18 9.54
C ASN A 145 0.78 -12.08 8.01
N GLU A 146 1.72 -12.80 7.40
CA GLU A 146 1.92 -12.78 5.95
C GLU A 146 0.74 -13.37 5.14
N VAL A 147 -0.06 -14.26 5.75
CA VAL A 147 -1.25 -14.84 5.10
C VAL A 147 -2.35 -13.79 4.82
N ASP A 148 -2.32 -12.69 5.56
CA ASP A 148 -3.22 -11.54 5.38
C ASP A 148 -2.76 -10.60 4.26
N GLY A 149 -1.59 -10.84 3.67
CA GLY A 149 -1.04 -10.02 2.60
C GLY A 149 0.45 -9.86 2.80
N LYS A 150 1.25 -10.60 2.04
CA LYS A 150 2.71 -10.58 2.17
C LYS A 150 3.28 -9.38 1.41
N ILE A 151 4.03 -8.55 2.12
CA ILE A 151 4.86 -7.47 1.57
C ILE A 151 6.30 -7.97 1.43
N GLY A 152 6.83 -7.94 0.21
CA GLY A 152 8.19 -8.38 -0.10
C GLY A 152 9.24 -7.42 0.47
N ARG A 153 9.07 -6.12 0.23
CA ARG A 153 9.90 -5.03 0.80
C ARG A 153 9.51 -4.73 2.25
N SER A 154 9.70 -5.71 3.13
CA SER A 154 9.45 -5.55 4.57
C SER A 154 10.64 -6.01 5.38
N PHE A 155 10.64 -5.68 6.67
CA PHE A 155 11.68 -6.09 7.61
C PHE A 155 11.94 -7.59 7.59
N ARG A 156 10.86 -8.41 7.62
CA ARG A 156 10.97 -9.87 7.70
C ARG A 156 11.31 -10.55 6.38
N PHE A 157 10.98 -9.95 5.23
CA PHE A 157 11.01 -10.64 3.94
C PHE A 157 12.00 -10.07 2.93
N ASP A 158 12.55 -8.87 3.15
CA ASP A 158 13.65 -8.36 2.34
C ASP A 158 15.00 -8.83 2.91
N THR A 159 15.76 -9.56 2.11
CA THR A 159 17.03 -10.19 2.53
C THR A 159 18.14 -9.19 2.87
N ARG A 160 17.93 -7.90 2.60
CA ARG A 160 18.86 -6.81 2.96
C ARG A 160 18.59 -6.22 4.33
N ASN A 161 17.54 -6.67 5.02
CA ASN A 161 17.18 -6.22 6.36
C ASN A 161 17.56 -7.27 7.40
N SER A 162 17.96 -6.78 8.57
CA SER A 162 18.32 -7.56 9.76
C SER A 162 18.20 -6.67 11.00
N ILE A 163 18.29 -7.25 12.19
CA ILE A 163 18.29 -6.46 13.43
C ILE A 163 19.57 -5.61 13.54
N GLU A 164 20.66 -6.04 12.89
CA GLU A 164 21.95 -5.35 12.85
C GLU A 164 21.98 -4.19 11.85
N GLY A 165 21.03 -4.13 10.91
CA GLY A 165 20.99 -3.08 9.91
C GLY A 165 19.87 -3.26 8.88
N LEU A 166 19.35 -2.12 8.41
CA LEU A 166 18.29 -2.01 7.44
C LEU A 166 18.85 -1.57 6.09
N GLY A 167 18.45 -2.27 5.02
CA GLY A 167 18.84 -1.96 3.65
C GLY A 167 17.71 -1.32 2.85
N MET A 168 16.51 -1.87 2.94
CA MET A 168 15.34 -1.42 2.18
C MET A 168 14.06 -1.62 2.98
N VAL A 169 13.44 -0.52 3.40
CA VAL A 169 12.22 -0.53 4.19
C VAL A 169 11.05 0.08 3.43
N SER A 170 9.85 -0.13 3.97
CA SER A 170 8.61 0.45 3.48
C SER A 170 7.79 0.97 4.65
N ILE A 171 6.96 1.98 4.38
CA ILE A 171 5.80 2.25 5.21
C ILE A 171 4.78 1.18 4.86
N ILE A 172 4.32 0.42 5.85
CA ILE A 172 3.28 -0.60 5.69
C ILE A 172 2.10 -0.21 6.56
N VAL A 173 0.91 -0.14 5.96
CA VAL A 173 -0.36 0.10 6.67
C VAL A 173 -1.35 -1.02 6.42
N ASP A 174 -2.15 -1.32 7.43
CA ASP A 174 -3.46 -1.97 7.27
C ASP A 174 -4.54 -0.89 7.44
N ALA A 175 -5.27 -0.60 6.36
CA ALA A 175 -6.43 0.29 6.38
C ALA A 175 -7.72 -0.54 6.33
N LYS A 176 -8.50 -0.48 7.41
CA LYS A 176 -9.68 -1.33 7.65
C LYS A 176 -10.96 -0.54 7.48
N LYS A 177 -11.89 -1.08 6.68
CA LYS A 177 -13.23 -0.54 6.54
C LYS A 177 -14.05 -0.97 7.76
N PRO A 178 -14.61 -0.05 8.56
CA PRO A 178 -15.35 -0.43 9.76
C PRO A 178 -16.53 -1.37 9.47
N LEU A 179 -16.74 -2.36 10.35
CA LEU A 179 -17.95 -3.18 10.40
C LEU A 179 -18.85 -2.65 11.52
N ILE A 180 -19.94 -1.97 11.15
CA ILE A 180 -20.88 -1.41 12.12
C ILE A 180 -22.10 -2.32 12.22
N ILE A 181 -22.25 -3.01 13.36
CA ILE A 181 -23.46 -3.77 13.70
C ILE A 181 -24.40 -2.82 14.44
N LYS A 182 -25.44 -2.34 13.74
CA LYS A 182 -26.42 -1.45 14.35
C LYS A 182 -27.28 -2.21 15.37
N ASN A 183 -27.47 -1.61 16.55
CA ASN A 183 -28.42 -2.12 17.53
C ASN A 183 -29.83 -2.06 16.94
N LYS A 184 -30.60 -3.13 17.11
CA LYS A 184 -32.02 -3.18 16.74
C LYS A 184 -32.81 -2.73 17.98
N ILE A 185 -32.98 -1.41 18.13
CA ILE A 185 -33.92 -0.84 19.09
C ILE A 185 -35.32 -0.90 18.48
#